data_AF-A0A358B0U0-F1
#
_entry.id   AF-A0A358B0U0-F1
#
_cell.length_a   1.000
_cell.length_b   1.000
_cell.length_c   1.000
_cell.angle_alpha   90.00
_cell.angle_beta   90.00
_cell.angle_gamma   90.00
#
_symmetry.space_group_name_H-M   'P 1'
#
loop_
_entity.id
_entity.type
_entity.pdbx_description
1 polymer ?
#
loop_
_entity_poly.entity_id
_entity_poly.type
_entity_poly.pdbx_seq_one_letter_code
_entity_poly.pdbx_strand_id
1 'polypeptide(L)' 'MLAGGAAMAATVNTSAGAMEITQIADGFDEPWGLAFLPDGAALVTERDGRLTLLEGEQRRDISGLPEVVAEGQGGLLD' A
#
# COMPACT_ATOMS: atom_id res chain seq x y z
N MET A 1 10.90 15.39 -8.24
CA MET A 1 9.79 16.35 -8.09
C MET A 1 8.53 15.56 -8.41
N LEU A 2 7.86 15.00 -7.39
CA LEU A 2 6.61 14.27 -7.59
C LEU A 2 5.55 14.93 -6.74
N ALA A 3 4.43 15.23 -7.40
CA ALA A 3 3.37 16.09 -6.95
C ALA A 3 2.60 15.45 -5.80
N GLY A 4 2.36 16.23 -4.73
CA GLY A 4 1.33 15.91 -3.75
C GLY A 4 -0.04 16.03 -4.44
N GLY A 5 -0.61 14.89 -4.83
CA GLY A 5 -2.02 14.80 -5.16
C GLY A 5 -2.79 14.68 -3.85
N ALA A 6 -3.56 15.69 -3.49
CA ALA A 6 -4.45 15.62 -2.33
C ALA A 6 -5.34 14.36 -2.45
N ALA A 7 -5.39 13.57 -1.37
CA ALA A 7 -6.27 12.41 -1.28
C ALA A 7 -7.70 12.81 -1.67
N MET A 8 -8.20 12.27 -2.78
CA MET A 8 -9.60 12.47 -3.18
C MET A 8 -10.46 11.60 -2.26
N ALA A 9 -11.10 12.22 -1.27
CA ALA A 9 -12.16 11.59 -0.51
C ALA A 9 -13.37 11.40 -1.43
N ALA A 10 -13.75 10.16 -1.70
CA ALA A 10 -14.91 9.83 -2.52
C ALA A 10 -15.97 9.12 -1.67
N THR A 11 -17.17 9.69 -1.61
CA THR A 11 -18.32 9.02 -1.01
C THR A 11 -18.90 8.01 -2.00
N VAL A 12 -18.97 6.74 -1.60
CA VAL A 12 -19.59 5.67 -2.39
C VAL A 12 -20.79 5.12 -1.63
N ASN A 13 -21.93 5.03 -2.33
CA ASN A 13 -23.12 4.38 -1.79
C ASN A 13 -22.98 2.86 -1.94
N THR A 14 -23.02 2.16 -0.82
CA THR A 14 -23.00 0.69 -0.77
C THR A 14 -24.32 0.18 -0.20
N SER A 15 -24.57 -1.14 -0.29
CA SER A 15 -25.73 -1.75 0.39
C SER A 15 -25.69 -1.61 1.91
N ALA A 16 -24.51 -1.35 2.49
CA ALA A 16 -24.32 -1.09 3.93
C ALA A 16 -24.42 0.39 4.31
N GLY A 17 -24.70 1.29 3.35
CA GLY A 17 -24.75 2.74 3.54
C GLY A 17 -23.66 3.48 2.78
N ALA A 18 -23.60 4.79 2.99
CA ALA A 18 -22.55 5.64 2.42
C ALA A 18 -21.21 5.40 3.12
N MET A 19 -20.16 5.17 2.33
CA MET A 19 -18.79 4.99 2.78
C MET A 19 -17.89 6.07 2.20
N GLU A 20 -16.97 6.58 3.01
CA GLU A 20 -15.91 7.49 2.58
C GLU A 20 -14.67 6.68 2.22
N ILE A 21 -14.18 6.84 1.00
CA ILE A 21 -12.93 6.24 0.53
C ILE A 21 -11.86 7.32 0.50
N THR A 22 -10.77 7.12 1.23
CA THR A 22 -9.60 8.01 1.20
C THR A 22 -8.41 7.25 0.62
N GLN A 23 -7.82 7.79 -0.44
CA GLN A 23 -6.57 7.27 -0.98
C GLN A 23 -5.41 7.65 -0.06
N ILE A 24 -4.67 6.65 0.43
CA ILE A 24 -3.53 6.86 1.34
C ILE A 24 -2.16 6.78 0.66
N ALA A 25 -2.09 6.14 -0.52
CA ALA A 25 -0.90 6.05 -1.35
C ALA A 25 -1.27 5.60 -2.77
N ASP A 26 -0.37 5.85 -3.73
CA ASP A 26 -0.47 5.37 -5.11
C ASP A 26 0.91 5.04 -5.71
N GLY A 27 0.91 4.70 -7.00
CA GLY A 27 2.12 4.43 -7.77
C GLY A 27 2.79 3.12 -7.35
N PHE A 28 1.99 2.11 -7.04
CA PHE A 28 2.38 0.71 -6.92
C PHE A 28 2.09 0.00 -8.24
N ASP A 29 2.93 -0.96 -8.61
CA ASP A 29 2.79 -1.79 -9.79
C ASP A 29 1.82 -2.95 -9.51
N GLU A 30 2.11 -3.76 -8.49
CA GLU A 30 1.27 -4.93 -8.12
C GLU A 30 1.21 -5.10 -6.59
N PRO A 31 0.49 -4.22 -5.87
CA PRO A 31 0.39 -4.28 -4.41
C PRO A 31 -0.29 -5.59 -3.99
N TRP A 32 0.31 -6.28 -3.03
CA TRP A 32 0.03 -7.66 -2.67
C TRP A 32 -0.46 -7.81 -1.22
N GLY A 33 0.23 -7.16 -0.28
CA GLY A 33 -0.10 -7.16 1.14
C GLY A 33 -0.06 -5.76 1.76
N LEU A 34 -0.82 -5.58 2.85
CA LEU A 34 -0.92 -4.33 3.60
C LEU A 34 -1.01 -4.61 5.10
N ALA A 35 -0.12 -4.03 5.88
CA ALA A 35 -0.15 -4.11 7.35
C ALA A 35 -0.01 -2.72 7.97
N PHE A 36 -0.93 -2.37 8.87
CA PHE A 36 -0.80 -1.15 9.68
C PHE A 36 0.06 -1.41 10.91
N LEU A 37 0.97 -0.48 11.19
CA LEU A 37 1.84 -0.51 12.36
C LEU A 37 1.21 0.23 13.54
N PRO A 38 1.60 -0.07 14.80
CA PRO A 38 1.00 0.54 15.99
C PRO A 38 1.18 2.07 16.09
N ASP A 39 2.18 2.63 15.40
CA ASP A 39 2.47 4.06 15.32
C ASP A 39 1.69 4.79 14.22
N GLY A 40 0.86 4.07 13.46
CA GLY A 40 0.04 4.61 12.37
C GLY A 40 0.74 4.59 11.01
N ALA A 41 1.99 4.12 10.92
CA ALA A 41 2.61 3.82 9.64
C ALA A 41 1.97 2.57 9.00
N ALA A 42 2.28 2.33 7.72
CA ALA A 42 1.84 1.14 7.01
C ALA A 42 2.96 0.50 6.19
N LEU A 43 2.97 -0.82 6.12
CA LEU A 43 3.81 -1.59 5.21
C LEU A 43 2.95 -2.04 4.03
N VAL A 44 3.44 -1.83 2.82
CA VAL A 44 2.86 -2.37 1.59
C VAL A 44 3.89 -3.28 0.94
N THR A 45 3.50 -4.52 0.66
CA THR A 45 4.30 -5.42 -0.16
C THR A 45 3.80 -5.40 -1.59
N GLU A 46 4.70 -5.53 -2.55
CA GLU A 46 4.36 -5.80 -3.94
C GLU A 46 4.75 -7.23 -4.31
N ARG A 47 4.05 -7.78 -5.29
CA ARG A 47 4.20 -9.18 -5.68
C ARG A 47 5.63 -9.51 -6.12
N ASP A 48 6.30 -8.56 -6.77
CA ASP A 48 7.68 -8.68 -7.26
C ASP A 48 8.74 -8.72 -6.15
N GLY A 49 8.33 -8.56 -4.88
CA GLY A 49 9.21 -8.61 -3.72
C GLY A 49 9.62 -7.25 -3.18
N ARG A 50 9.02 -6.14 -3.63
CA ARG A 50 9.22 -4.83 -3.00
C ARG A 50 8.48 -4.74 -1.67
N LEU A 51 9.11 -4.11 -0.67
CA LEU A 51 8.47 -3.72 0.59
C LEU A 51 8.60 -2.21 0.75
N THR A 52 7.48 -1.52 0.90
CA THR A 52 7.42 -0.07 1.08
C THR A 52 6.87 0.27 2.46
N LEU A 53 7.53 1.19 3.18
CA LEU A 53 7.01 1.82 4.38
C LEU A 53 6.35 3.15 4.01
N LEU A 54 5.14 3.36 4.50
CA LEU A 54 4.35 4.58 4.40
C LEU A 54 4.26 5.26 5.76
N GLU A 55 4.71 6.50 5.85
CA GLU A 55 4.71 7.35 7.04
C GLU A 55 4.02 8.68 6.70
N GLY A 56 2.68 8.70 6.74
CA GLY A 56 1.88 9.79 6.20
C GLY A 56 2.04 9.88 4.68
N GLU A 57 2.44 11.04 4.16
CA GLU A 57 2.71 11.24 2.72
C GLU A 57 4.12 10.75 2.31
N GLN A 58 4.96 10.34 3.27
CA GLN A 58 6.30 9.86 2.97
C GLN A 58 6.25 8.37 2.63
N ARG A 59 6.99 7.97 1.59
CA ARG A 59 7.20 6.57 1.23
C ARG A 59 8.68 6.25 1.09
N ARG A 60 9.09 5.08 1.55
CA ARG A 60 10.45 4.57 1.32
C ARG A 60 10.47 3.06 1.16
N ASP A 61 11.29 2.59 0.23
CA ASP A 61 11.52 1.16 0.00
C ASP A 61 12.43 0.62 1.11
N ILE A 62 12.08 -0.55 1.64
CA ILE A 62 12.89 -1.30 2.61
C ILE A 62 13.81 -2.24 1.84
N SER A 63 15.12 -2.05 2.01
CA SER A 63 16.17 -2.90 1.43
C SER A 63 16.53 -4.07 2.35
N GLY A 64 17.20 -5.09 1.79
CA GLY A 64 17.76 -6.21 2.56
C GLY A 64 16.80 -7.39 2.71
N LEU A 65 15.76 -7.44 1.89
CA LEU A 65 14.86 -8.58 1.79
C LEU A 65 15.60 -9.79 1.17
N PRO A 66 15.21 -11.03 1.54
CA PRO A 66 15.67 -12.21 0.84
C PRO A 66 15.17 -12.22 -0.62
N GLU A 67 15.73 -13.10 -1.45
CA GLU A 67 15.18 -13.35 -2.79
C GLU A 67 13.73 -13.85 -2.68
N VAL A 68 12.82 -13.21 -3.42
CA VAL A 68 11.39 -13.51 -3.39
C VAL A 68 11.01 -14.30 -4.63
N VAL A 69 10.26 -15.39 -4.43
CA VAL A 69 9.72 -16.21 -5.52
C VAL A 69 8.25 -15.84 -5.75
N ALA A 70 8.00 -15.08 -6.82
CA ALA A 70 6.68 -14.57 -7.18
C ALA A 70 5.93 -15.51 -8.15
N GLU A 71 5.79 -16.79 -7.80
CA GLU A 71 5.09 -17.78 -8.64
C GLU A 71 3.73 -18.18 -8.06
N GLY A 72 2.70 -18.22 -8.91
CA GLY A 72 1.34 -18.53 -8.48
C GLY A 72 0.83 -17.52 -7.45
N GLN A 73 0.56 -18.00 -6.23
CA GLN A 73 0.16 -17.18 -5.06
C GLN A 73 1.37 -16.78 -4.18
N GLY A 74 2.59 -17.11 -4.61
CA GLY A 74 3.83 -16.72 -3.93
C GLY A 74 4.16 -15.24 -4.11
N GLY A 75 5.10 -14.76 -3.29
CA GLY A 75 5.47 -13.36 -3.16
C GLY A 75 5.62 -12.99 -1.69
N LEU A 76 5.44 -11.70 -1.37
CA LEU A 76 5.41 -11.19 0.00
C LEU A 76 3.96 -10.99 0.48
N LEU A 77 3.11 -11.99 0.29
CA LEU A 77 1.72 -11.93 0.78
C LEU A 77 1.72 -12.06 2.32
N ASP A 78 0.86 -11.29 2.98
CA ASP A 78 0.59 -11.40 4.44
C ASP A 78 -0.24 -12.65 4.78
#